data_AF-A0A5N7CQY5-F1
#
_entry.id   AF-A0A5N7CQY5-F1
#
_cell.length_a   1.000
_cell.length_b   1.000
_cell.length_c   1.000
_cell.angle_alpha   90.00
_cell.angle_beta   90.00
_cell.angle_gamma   90.00
#
_symmetry.space_group_name_H-M   'P 1'
#
loop_
_entity.id
_entity.type
_entity.pdbx_description
1 polymer ?
#
loop_
_entity_poly.entity_id
_entity_poly.type
_entity_poly.pdbx_seq_one_letter_code
_entity_poly.pdbx_strand_id
1 'polypeptide(L)'
;MVFWLAESVGTLLSGFPQSAAYTNLNGVHGHAGWRWLFIIDGIITLPLALAGFFFFPNLPQDGKKTWWTTEEEHILSVKRMEAIGRAGKEPWTVAKVKRILLNWHTYLLRLTVIRTINLFNSNVQQISHITLGPEPCLEDYGLPRRQEGIPVVRYPSDSAQ
;
A
#
# COMPACT_ATOMS: atom_id res chain seq x y z
N MET A 1 -15.22 4.87 -6.87
CA MET A 1 -15.14 3.41 -6.66
C MET A 1 -13.71 2.90 -6.81
N VAL A 2 -13.00 3.15 -7.91
CA VAL A 2 -11.61 2.69 -8.11
C VAL A 2 -10.65 3.11 -6.98
N PHE A 3 -10.75 4.36 -6.49
CA PHE A 3 -9.91 4.85 -5.39
C PHE A 3 -10.07 4.02 -4.10
N TRP A 4 -11.28 3.63 -3.73
CA TRP A 4 -11.54 2.84 -2.53
C TRP A 4 -11.00 1.41 -2.63
N LEU A 5 -10.96 0.82 -3.82
CA LEU A 5 -10.38 -0.50 -4.04
C LEU A 5 -8.85 -0.49 -3.90
N ALA A 6 -8.20 0.61 -4.29
CA ALA A 6 -6.76 0.77 -4.16
C ALA A 6 -6.30 0.74 -2.69
N GLU A 7 -7.08 1.33 -1.78
CA GLU A 7 -6.79 1.31 -0.33
C GLU A 7 -6.80 -0.12 0.24
N SER A 8 -7.82 -0.91 -0.11
CA SER A 8 -7.92 -2.31 0.32
C SER A 8 -6.77 -3.16 -0.25
N VAL A 9 -6.44 -2.96 -1.53
CA VAL A 9 -5.33 -3.67 -2.19
C VAL A 9 -3.99 -3.26 -1.59
N GLY A 10 -3.78 -1.98 -1.31
CA GLY A 10 -2.54 -1.48 -0.69
C GLY A 10 -2.29 -2.10 0.69
N THR A 11 -3.35 -2.25 1.49
CA THR A 11 -3.24 -2.88 2.82
C THR A 11 -2.87 -4.37 2.71
N LEU A 12 -3.44 -5.09 1.74
CA LEU A 12 -3.11 -6.49 1.48
C LEU A 12 -1.67 -6.68 0.98
N LEU A 13 -1.23 -5.80 0.07
CA LEU A 13 0.12 -5.81 -0.48
C LEU A 13 1.19 -5.41 0.55
N SER A 14 0.83 -4.73 1.64
CA SER A 14 1.78 -4.47 2.73
C SER A 14 2.03 -5.71 3.60
N GLY A 15 0.98 -6.47 3.93
CA GLY A 15 1.07 -7.59 4.88
C GLY A 15 1.71 -8.85 4.29
N PHE A 16 1.39 -9.18 3.04
CA PHE A 16 1.82 -10.43 2.41
C PHE A 16 3.33 -10.52 2.16
N PRO A 17 3.99 -9.52 1.53
CA PRO A 17 5.44 -9.53 1.31
C PRO A 17 6.21 -9.43 2.62
N GLN A 18 5.68 -8.70 3.60
CA GLN A 18 6.27 -8.60 4.93
C GLN A 18 6.34 -9.97 5.61
N SER A 19 5.22 -10.71 5.64
CA SER A 19 5.19 -12.07 6.18
C SER A 19 6.09 -13.05 5.40
N ALA A 20 6.06 -12.98 4.07
CA ALA A 20 6.88 -13.83 3.21
C ALA A 20 8.39 -13.58 3.39
N ALA A 21 8.81 -12.32 3.54
CA ALA A 21 10.20 -11.94 3.76
C ALA A 21 10.72 -12.38 5.13
N TYR A 22 9.90 -12.26 6.18
CA TYR A 22 10.27 -12.73 7.52
C TYR A 22 10.32 -14.27 7.62
N THR A 23 9.46 -14.99 6.90
CA THR A 23 9.42 -16.46 6.99
C THR A 23 10.51 -17.15 6.16
N ASN A 24 10.84 -16.61 4.97
CA ASN A 24 11.72 -17.30 4.03
C ASN A 24 13.13 -16.72 3.95
N LEU A 25 13.32 -15.42 4.27
CA LEU A 25 14.57 -14.70 3.96
C LEU A 25 15.29 -14.11 5.19
N ASN A 26 14.82 -14.39 6.41
CA ASN A 26 15.52 -14.03 7.64
C ASN A 26 16.84 -14.82 7.77
N GLY A 27 17.98 -14.14 7.67
CA GLY A 27 19.32 -14.75 7.78
C GLY A 27 19.92 -15.24 6.46
N VAL A 28 19.17 -15.13 5.35
CA VAL A 28 19.68 -15.47 4.01
C VAL A 28 20.68 -14.38 3.58
N HIS A 29 21.92 -14.79 3.29
CA HIS A 29 23.07 -13.91 2.99
C HIS A 29 23.43 -12.90 4.09
N GLY A 30 23.06 -13.17 5.36
CA GLY A 30 23.37 -12.28 6.49
C GLY A 30 22.59 -10.97 6.51
N HIS A 31 21.48 -10.88 5.76
CA HIS A 31 20.59 -9.72 5.75
C HIS A 31 19.29 -10.03 6.49
N ALA A 32 18.81 -9.05 7.25
CA ALA A 32 17.50 -9.13 7.90
C ALA A 32 16.38 -9.11 6.85
N GLY A 33 15.28 -9.82 7.10
CA GLY A 33 14.16 -9.96 6.16
C GLY A 33 13.58 -8.64 5.67
N TRP A 34 13.63 -7.56 6.47
CA TRP A 34 13.17 -6.23 6.06
C TRP A 34 13.98 -5.62 4.91
N ARG A 35 15.28 -5.95 4.77
CA ARG A 35 16.12 -5.46 3.65
C ARG A 35 15.77 -6.16 2.35
N TRP A 36 15.45 -7.44 2.44
CA TRP A 36 15.00 -8.24 1.30
C TRP A 36 13.66 -7.77 0.75
N LEU A 37 12.78 -7.21 1.58
CA LEU A 37 11.53 -6.61 1.13
C LEU A 37 11.76 -5.46 0.15
N PHE A 38 12.71 -4.56 0.43
CA PHE A 38 13.05 -3.45 -0.48
C PHE A 38 13.69 -3.93 -1.78
N ILE A 39 14.49 -5.00 -1.74
CA ILE A 39 15.12 -5.57 -2.94
C ILE A 39 14.05 -6.18 -3.86
N ILE A 40 13.14 -6.98 -3.29
CA ILE A 40 12.06 -7.62 -4.06
C ILE A 40 11.12 -6.56 -4.64
N ASP A 41 10.74 -5.56 -3.84
CA ASP A 41 9.89 -4.45 -4.29
C ASP A 41 10.56 -3.65 -5.42
N GLY A 42 11.86 -3.38 -5.31
CA GLY A 42 12.64 -2.74 -6.38
C GLY A 42 12.66 -3.54 -7.69
N ILE A 43 12.81 -4.86 -7.61
CA ILE A 43 12.87 -5.73 -8.79
C ILE A 43 11.53 -5.81 -9.50
N ILE A 44 10.40 -5.82 -8.78
CA ILE A 44 9.07 -5.87 -9.41
C ILE A 44 8.63 -4.49 -9.92
N THR A 45 8.99 -3.41 -9.24
CA THR A 45 8.57 -2.05 -9.60
C THR A 45 9.36 -1.48 -10.78
N LEU A 46 10.62 -1.85 -10.95
CA LEU A 46 11.46 -1.37 -12.05
C LEU A 46 10.93 -1.72 -13.45
N PRO A 47 10.57 -2.98 -13.78
CA PRO A 47 9.95 -3.30 -15.07
C PRO A 47 8.55 -2.71 -15.19
N LEU A 48 7.78 -2.61 -14.10
CA LEU A 48 6.48 -1.94 -14.11
C LEU A 48 6.61 -0.44 -14.42
N ALA A 49 7.65 0.23 -13.93
CA ALA A 49 7.93 1.63 -14.23
C ALA A 49 8.31 1.81 -15.71
N LEU A 50 9.15 0.92 -16.26
CA LEU A 50 9.51 0.92 -17.68
C LEU A 50 8.29 0.63 -18.57
N ALA A 51 7.48 -0.36 -18.21
CA ALA A 51 6.24 -0.67 -18.90
C ALA A 51 5.24 0.49 -18.80
N GLY A 52 5.11 1.10 -17.62
CA GLY A 52 4.27 2.26 -17.40
C GLY A 52 4.68 3.46 -18.25
N PHE A 53 5.99 3.71 -18.40
CA PHE A 53 6.49 4.75 -19.29
C PHE A 53 6.11 4.51 -20.77
N PHE A 54 6.04 3.25 -21.20
CA PHE A 54 5.62 2.91 -22.56
C PHE A 54 4.09 2.89 -22.73
N PHE A 55 3.35 2.46 -21.70
CA PHE A 55 1.89 2.29 -21.76
C PHE A 55 1.11 3.57 -21.47
N PHE A 56 1.65 4.52 -20.70
CA PHE A 56 0.93 5.77 -20.44
C PHE A 56 0.90 6.62 -21.72
N PRO A 57 -0.27 6.84 -22.34
CA PRO A 57 -0.38 7.75 -23.46
C PRO A 57 0.00 9.15 -22.98
N ASN A 58 0.81 9.86 -23.76
CA ASN A 58 1.07 11.27 -23.50
C ASN A 58 -0.27 12.01 -23.53
N LEU A 59 -0.47 12.94 -22.59
CA LEU A 59 -1.65 13.80 -22.63
C LEU A 59 -1.62 14.58 -23.96
N PRO A 60 -2.76 14.74 -24.65
CA PRO A 60 -2.82 15.54 -25.88
C PRO A 60 -2.44 17.02 -25.64
N GLN A 61 -2.37 17.44 -24.38
CA GLN A 61 -1.89 18.75 -23.93
C GLN A 61 -0.38 18.93 -24.05
N ASP A 62 0.40 17.86 -24.06
CA ASP A 62 1.87 17.91 -24.11
C ASP A 62 2.40 17.93 -25.57
N GLY A 63 1.51 17.92 -26.57
CA GLY A 63 1.84 18.06 -28.00
C GLY A 63 2.59 16.88 -28.61
N LYS A 64 2.74 15.77 -27.88
CA LYS A 64 3.46 14.57 -28.33
C LYS A 64 2.49 13.47 -28.71
N LYS A 65 2.50 13.12 -30.00
CA LYS A 65 1.76 11.99 -30.55
C LYS A 65 2.14 10.69 -29.83
N THR A 66 1.16 9.98 -29.29
CA THR A 66 1.35 8.62 -28.78
C THR A 66 1.61 7.68 -29.97
N TRP A 67 2.50 6.69 -29.80
CA TRP A 67 2.93 5.76 -30.86
C TRP A 67 1.77 5.04 -31.58
N TRP A 68 0.61 4.94 -30.94
CA TRP A 68 -0.59 4.25 -31.44
C TRP A 68 -1.67 5.17 -32.06
N THR A 69 -1.53 6.50 -32.05
CA THR A 69 -2.58 7.44 -32.49
C THR A 69 -2.21 8.13 -33.81
N THR A 70 -3.15 8.30 -34.73
CA THR A 70 -2.95 9.05 -35.99
C THR A 70 -3.01 10.56 -35.76
N GLU A 71 -2.36 11.37 -36.61
CA GLU A 71 -2.34 12.85 -36.46
C GLU A 71 -3.76 13.45 -36.41
N GLU A 72 -4.68 12.92 -37.21
CA GLU A 72 -6.08 13.37 -37.25
C GLU A 72 -6.83 13.10 -35.94
N GLU A 73 -6.58 11.94 -35.33
CA GLU A 73 -7.18 11.55 -34.05
C GLU A 73 -6.62 12.38 -32.88
N HIS A 74 -5.36 12.78 -32.97
CA HIS A 74 -4.72 13.69 -32.01
C HIS A 74 -5.38 15.07 -32.07
N ILE A 75 -5.55 15.64 -33.27
CA ILE A 75 -6.22 16.94 -33.47
C ILE A 75 -7.67 16.89 -32.99
N LEU A 76 -8.40 15.80 -33.27
CA LEU A 76 -9.78 15.61 -32.81
C LEU A 76 -9.85 15.53 -31.27
N SER A 77 -8.86 14.90 -30.64
CA SER A 77 -8.77 14.78 -29.18
C SER A 77 -8.48 16.13 -28.51
N VAL A 78 -7.60 16.96 -29.09
CA VAL A 78 -7.33 18.33 -28.62
C VAL A 78 -8.60 19.18 -28.70
N LYS A 79 -9.30 19.16 -29.86
CA LYS A 79 -10.56 19.89 -30.05
C LYS A 79 -11.64 19.48 -29.02
N ARG A 80 -11.74 18.19 -28.69
CA ARG A 80 -12.66 17.69 -27.66
C ARG A 80 -12.26 18.18 -26.25
N MET A 81 -10.97 18.27 -25.96
CA MET A 81 -10.47 18.78 -24.68
C MET A 81 -10.68 20.27 -24.49
N GLU A 82 -10.54 21.04 -25.57
CA GLU A 82 -10.88 22.47 -25.61
C GLU A 82 -12.38 22.70 -25.42
N ALA A 83 -13.23 21.91 -26.09
CA ALA A 83 -14.69 22.01 -25.94
C ALA A 83 -15.20 21.73 -24.52
N ILE A 84 -14.49 20.89 -23.74
CA ILE A 84 -14.83 20.56 -22.34
C ILE A 84 -14.23 21.60 -21.36
N GLY A 85 -13.48 22.59 -21.85
CA GLY A 85 -12.89 23.65 -21.00
C GLY A 85 -11.79 23.15 -20.05
N ARG A 86 -11.24 21.95 -20.31
CA ARG A 86 -10.15 21.35 -19.52
C ARG A 86 -8.77 21.57 -20.16
N ALA A 87 -8.64 22.61 -20.98
CA ALA A 87 -7.56 22.80 -21.93
C ALA A 87 -6.21 23.23 -21.34
N GLY A 88 -6.08 23.45 -20.03
CA GLY A 88 -4.81 23.91 -19.46
C GLY A 88 -4.53 23.31 -18.10
N LYS A 89 -3.39 22.61 -17.98
CA LYS A 89 -2.65 22.57 -16.72
C LYS A 89 -2.39 24.03 -16.32
N GLU A 90 -3.12 24.56 -15.35
CA GLU A 90 -2.70 25.80 -14.71
C GLU A 90 -1.26 25.62 -14.19
N PRO A 91 -0.35 26.58 -14.45
CA PRO A 91 1.04 26.46 -14.03
C PRO A 91 1.12 26.25 -12.51
N TRP A 92 1.97 25.31 -12.11
CA TRP A 92 2.22 24.99 -10.70
C TRP A 92 2.72 26.24 -9.97
N THR A 93 1.79 26.95 -9.33
CA THR A 93 2.09 28.18 -8.60
C THR A 93 2.25 27.85 -7.13
N VAL A 94 3.34 28.31 -6.50
CA VAL A 94 3.62 28.11 -5.07
C VAL A 94 2.45 28.59 -4.19
N ALA A 95 1.75 29.63 -4.63
CA ALA A 95 0.51 30.12 -3.99
C ALA A 95 -0.61 29.06 -3.95
N LYS A 96 -0.76 28.25 -5.00
CA LYS A 96 -1.77 27.19 -5.08
C LYS A 96 -1.41 26.02 -4.17
N VAL A 97 -0.13 25.65 -4.12
CA VAL A 97 0.40 24.64 -3.19
C VAL A 97 0.18 25.08 -1.75
N LYS A 98 0.52 26.33 -1.43
CA LYS A 98 0.30 26.91 -0.11
C LYS A 98 -1.19 26.91 0.25
N ARG A 99 -2.09 27.22 -0.69
CA ARG A 99 -3.54 27.17 -0.49
C ARG A 99 -4.07 25.75 -0.21
N ILE A 100 -3.52 24.74 -0.90
CA ILE A 100 -3.93 23.34 -0.72
C ILE A 100 -3.41 22.80 0.62
N LEU A 101 -2.16 23.10 0.97
CA LEU A 101 -1.55 22.66 2.23
C LEU A 101 -2.14 23.38 3.45
N LEU A 102 -2.45 24.68 3.34
CA LEU A 102 -3.11 25.43 4.41
C LEU A 102 -4.64 25.28 4.43
N ASN A 103 -5.22 24.44 3.56
CA ASN A 103 -6.65 24.19 3.62
C ASN A 103 -6.98 23.40 4.89
N TRP A 104 -7.93 23.89 5.68
CA TRP A 104 -8.30 23.28 6.96
C TRP A 104 -8.74 21.82 6.83
N HIS A 105 -9.34 21.47 5.68
CA HIS A 105 -9.77 20.11 5.36
C HIS A 105 -8.61 19.10 5.36
N THR A 106 -7.42 19.52 4.89
CA THR A 106 -6.21 18.68 4.89
C THR A 106 -5.78 18.33 6.32
N TYR A 107 -5.86 19.30 7.22
CA TYR A 107 -5.55 19.09 8.63
C TYR A 107 -6.62 18.25 9.33
N LEU A 108 -7.91 18.46 9.04
CA LEU A 108 -8.98 17.64 9.60
C LEU A 108 -8.88 16.17 9.19
N LEU A 109 -8.57 15.89 7.93
CA LEU A 109 -8.40 14.51 7.47
C LEU A 109 -7.22 13.86 8.20
N ARG A 110 -6.08 14.57 8.33
CA ARG A 110 -4.92 14.07 9.09
C ARG A 110 -5.24 13.85 10.57
N LEU A 111 -5.94 14.77 11.23
CA LEU A 111 -6.33 14.65 12.63
C LEU A 111 -7.33 13.49 12.84
N THR A 112 -8.29 13.33 11.93
CA THR A 112 -9.26 12.23 11.97
C THR A 112 -8.55 10.88 11.85
N VAL A 113 -7.60 10.72 10.92
CA VAL A 113 -6.81 9.49 10.77
C VAL A 113 -5.96 9.19 12.01
N ILE A 114 -5.32 10.20 12.59
CA ILE A 114 -4.55 10.02 13.84
C ILE A 114 -5.48 9.60 14.99
N ARG A 115 -6.67 10.20 15.09
CA ARG A 115 -7.65 9.86 16.13
C ARG A 115 -8.20 8.45 15.96
N THR A 116 -8.49 8.01 14.74
CA THR A 116 -8.98 6.66 14.47
C THR A 116 -7.93 5.60 14.76
N ILE A 117 -6.66 5.83 14.41
CA ILE A 117 -5.56 4.90 14.72
C ILE A 117 -5.37 4.76 16.24
N ASN A 118 -5.37 5.87 16.97
CA ASN A 118 -5.24 5.83 18.43
C ASN A 118 -6.42 5.11 19.09
N LEU A 119 -7.65 5.32 18.59
CA LEU A 119 -8.83 4.62 19.09
C LEU A 119 -8.79 3.12 18.77
N PHE A 120 -8.33 2.74 17.58
CA PHE A 120 -8.16 1.34 17.20
C PHE A 120 -7.13 0.65 18.11
N ASN A 121 -5.98 1.29 18.34
CA ASN A 121 -4.94 0.75 19.21
C ASN A 121 -5.43 0.54 20.65
N SER A 122 -6.20 1.48 21.22
CA SER A 122 -6.76 1.28 22.57
C SER A 122 -7.76 0.12 22.63
N ASN A 123 -8.57 -0.07 21.58
CA ASN A 123 -9.55 -1.17 21.52
C ASN A 123 -8.86 -2.53 21.33
N VAL A 124 -7.82 -2.63 20.49
CA VAL A 124 -7.07 -3.88 20.29
C VAL A 124 -6.35 -4.32 21.56
N GLN A 125 -5.76 -3.37 22.31
CA GLN A 125 -5.15 -3.65 23.61
C GLN A 125 -6.18 -4.22 24.59
N GLN A 126 -7.38 -3.62 24.64
CA GLN A 126 -8.46 -4.10 25.50
C GLN A 126 -8.96 -5.51 25.10
N ILE A 127 -9.07 -5.78 23.80
CA ILE A 127 -9.47 -7.11 23.30
C ILE A 127 -8.41 -8.15 23.65
N SER A 128 -7.12 -7.84 23.52
CA SER A 128 -6.05 -8.79 23.86
C SER A 128 -6.11 -9.24 25.33
N HIS A 129 -6.47 -8.36 26.26
CA HIS A 129 -6.70 -8.71 27.66
C HIS A 129 -7.99 -9.51 27.91
N ILE A 130 -8.98 -9.42 27.02
CA ILE A 130 -10.25 -10.17 27.11
C ILE A 130 -10.13 -11.54 26.43
N THR A 131 -9.43 -11.63 25.30
CA THR A 131 -9.18 -12.88 24.58
C THR A 131 -8.07 -13.71 25.21
N LEU A 132 -7.10 -13.07 25.87
CA LEU A 132 -6.18 -13.69 26.83
C LEU A 132 -6.77 -13.66 28.25
N GLY A 133 -8.10 -13.80 28.38
CA GLY A 133 -8.66 -14.37 29.61
C GLY A 133 -7.85 -15.63 29.96
N PRO A 134 -7.67 -15.94 31.26
CA PRO A 134 -6.75 -16.99 31.71
C PRO A 134 -6.92 -18.20 30.79
N GLU A 135 -5.84 -18.61 30.09
CA GLU A 135 -5.94 -19.68 29.11
C GLU A 135 -6.80 -20.79 29.71
N PRO A 136 -7.95 -21.16 29.11
CA PRO A 136 -8.61 -22.36 29.54
C PRO A 136 -7.57 -23.46 29.32
N CYS A 137 -7.08 -24.03 30.43
CA CYS A 137 -6.20 -25.18 30.39
C CYS A 137 -6.83 -26.14 29.38
N LEU A 138 -6.06 -26.53 28.36
CA LEU A 138 -6.49 -27.34 27.21
C LEU A 138 -7.24 -28.64 27.60
N GLU A 139 -7.21 -28.99 28.88
CA GLU A 139 -8.04 -29.96 29.61
C GLU A 139 -9.56 -29.82 29.36
N ASP A 140 -10.11 -28.61 29.26
CA ASP A 140 -11.58 -28.39 29.26
C ASP A 140 -12.25 -28.65 27.89
N TYR A 141 -11.46 -28.68 26.81
CA TYR A 141 -11.95 -28.92 25.43
C TYR A 141 -11.94 -30.40 25.02
N GLY A 142 -11.61 -31.32 25.93
CA GLY A 142 -11.56 -32.76 25.64
C GLY A 142 -10.58 -33.14 24.52
N LEU A 143 -9.65 -32.24 24.17
CA LEU A 143 -8.65 -32.47 23.14
C LEU A 143 -7.56 -33.40 23.71
N PRO A 144 -7.14 -34.43 22.96
CA PRO A 144 -6.10 -35.33 23.42
C PRO A 144 -4.82 -34.54 23.70
N ARG A 145 -4.14 -34.85 24.82
CA ARG A 145 -2.80 -34.31 25.11
C ARG A 145 -1.96 -34.38 23.84
N ARG A 146 -1.43 -33.22 23.43
CA ARG A 146 -0.47 -33.04 22.33
C ARG A 146 0.44 -34.26 22.28
N GLN A 147 0.35 -35.05 21.22
CA GLN A 147 1.29 -36.14 21.01
C GLN A 147 2.68 -35.52 20.88
N GLU A 148 3.61 -35.93 21.74
CA GLU A 148 4.97 -35.42 21.91
C GLU A 148 5.88 -35.50 20.66
N GLY A 149 5.33 -35.82 19.49
CA GLY A 149 6.05 -35.98 18.22
C GLY A 149 5.56 -35.11 17.06
N ILE A 150 4.56 -34.24 17.23
CA ILE A 150 4.14 -33.33 16.15
C ILE A 150 5.06 -32.10 16.19
N PRO A 151 5.83 -31.80 15.14
CA PRO A 151 6.71 -30.63 15.14
C PRO A 151 5.86 -29.38 15.34
N VAL A 152 6.08 -28.69 16.45
CA VAL A 152 5.55 -27.35 16.67
C VAL A 152 6.09 -26.50 15.52
N VAL A 153 5.21 -26.02 14.65
CA VAL A 153 5.54 -24.97 13.68
C VAL A 153 5.88 -23.74 14.52
N ARG A 154 7.16 -23.63 14.92
CA ARG A 154 7.69 -22.43 15.55
C ARG A 154 7.65 -21.36 14.48
N TYR A 155 6.68 -20.47 14.59
CA TYR A 155 6.82 -19.16 13.99
C TYR A 155 8.07 -18.52 14.62
N PRO A 156 9.00 -18.00 13.81
CA PRO A 156 10.16 -17.29 14.35
C PRO A 156 9.69 -15.99 15.00
N SER A 157 9.27 -16.06 16.26
CA SER A 157 9.25 -14.95 17.19
C SER A 157 10.64 -14.83 17.80
N ASP A 158 11.22 -13.64 17.73
CA ASP A 158 12.51 -13.24 18.32
C ASP A 158 13.78 -13.64 17.57
N SER A 159 14.14 -12.82 16.57
CA SER A 159 15.54 -12.61 16.16
C SER A 159 15.74 -11.23 15.51
N ALA A 160 15.30 -10.18 16.21
CA ALA A 160 15.72 -8.80 15.96
C ALA A 160 15.88 -8.06 17.29
N GLN A 161 16.98 -8.36 17.99
CA GLN A 161 17.74 -7.32 18.67
C GLN A 161 18.54 -6.55 17.62
#